data_AF-A0A543CHA0-F1
#
_entry.id   AF-A0A543CHA0-F1
#
_cell.length_a   1.000
_cell.length_b   1.000
_cell.length_c   1.000
_cell.angle_alpha   90.00
_cell.angle_beta   90.00
_cell.angle_gamma   90.00
#
_symmetry.space_group_name_H-M   'P 1'
#
loop_
_entity.id
_entity.type
_entity.pdbx_description
1 polymer ?
#
loop_
_entity_poly.entity_id
_entity_poly.type
_entity_poly.pdbx_seq_one_letter_code
_entity_poly.pdbx_strand_id
1 'polypeptide(L)'
;MAPPLEGYQVHWEGLSKAANACSDAAKSLFPAIDAFRLGAQPTSRCFGFIEGGSSDEVAAAYQEFYNGMLSHMSLRQDALEDCSKMLQTSARNYSDAEPAKPLR
;
A
#
# COMPACT_ATOMS: atom_id res chain seq x y z
N MET A 1 21.42 38.52 -3.83
CA MET A 1 19.95 38.42 -3.98
C MET A 1 19.64 36.97 -4.30
N ALA A 2 19.07 36.22 -3.35
CA ALA A 2 18.60 34.86 -3.61
C ALA A 2 17.33 34.93 -4.47
N PRO A 3 17.18 34.09 -5.50
CA PRO A 3 15.98 34.07 -6.35
C PRO A 3 14.73 33.77 -5.51
N PRO A 4 13.55 34.30 -5.90
CA PRO A 4 12.32 34.20 -5.12
C PRO A 4 11.89 32.74 -4.87
N LEU A 5 11.37 32.49 -3.67
CA LEU A 5 11.04 31.19 -3.06
C LEU A 5 9.82 30.46 -3.64
N GLU A 6 9.22 30.94 -4.74
CA GLU A 6 7.95 30.42 -5.27
C GLU A 6 7.99 28.93 -5.66
N GLY A 7 9.16 28.39 -6.03
CA GLY A 7 9.30 26.96 -6.31
C GLY A 7 9.24 26.07 -5.05
N TYR A 8 9.72 26.53 -3.90
CA TYR A 8 9.88 25.70 -2.70
C TYR A 8 8.52 25.35 -2.04
N GLN A 9 7.57 26.28 -2.02
CA GLN A 9 6.22 26.01 -1.50
C GLN A 9 5.48 24.96 -2.36
N VAL A 10 5.59 25.04 -3.68
CA VAL A 10 4.94 24.09 -4.61
C VAL A 10 5.48 22.67 -4.42
N HIS A 11 6.77 22.51 -4.14
CA HIS A 11 7.38 21.20 -3.89
C HIS A 11 6.92 20.57 -2.56
N TRP A 12 6.79 21.34 -1.49
CA TRP A 12 6.23 20.85 -0.22
C TRP A 12 4.77 20.38 -0.40
N GLU A 13 3.93 21.18 -1.05
CA GLU A 13 2.50 20.88 -1.20
C GLU A 13 2.28 19.61 -2.03
N GLY A 14 3.08 19.48 -3.11
CA GLY A 14 3.07 18.28 -3.96
C GLY A 14 3.47 17.01 -3.21
N LEU A 15 4.55 17.06 -2.41
CA LEU A 15 5.01 15.91 -1.63
C LEU A 15 4.02 15.51 -0.54
N SER A 16 3.44 16.48 0.17
CA SER A 16 2.42 16.23 1.20
C SER A 16 1.15 15.63 0.61
N LYS A 17 0.69 16.15 -0.54
CA LYS A 17 -0.45 15.58 -1.28
C LYS A 17 -0.18 14.16 -1.77
N ALA A 18 1.01 13.90 -2.32
CA ALA A 18 1.39 12.56 -2.78
C ALA A 18 1.50 11.57 -1.60
N ALA A 19 2.02 12.00 -0.46
CA ALA A 19 2.07 11.19 0.75
C ALA A 19 0.67 10.79 1.21
N ASN A 20 -0.24 11.77 1.29
CA ASN A 20 -1.63 11.50 1.68
C ASN A 20 -2.32 10.54 0.71
N ALA A 21 -2.10 10.71 -0.60
CA ALA A 21 -2.62 9.77 -1.60
C ALA A 21 -2.10 8.33 -1.41
N CYS A 22 -0.81 8.17 -1.08
CA CYS A 22 -0.24 6.85 -0.77
C CYS A 22 -0.81 6.27 0.54
N SER A 23 -0.97 7.11 1.56
CA SER A 23 -1.59 6.72 2.83
C SER A 23 -3.04 6.27 2.65
N ASP A 24 -3.83 7.02 1.88
CA ASP A 24 -5.23 6.70 1.63
C ASP A 24 -5.36 5.45 0.77
N ALA A 25 -4.48 5.26 -0.22
CA ALA A 25 -4.41 4.02 -1.00
C ALA A 25 -4.06 2.82 -0.11
N ALA A 26 -3.08 2.93 0.79
CA ALA A 26 -2.74 1.88 1.76
C ALA A 26 -3.94 1.56 2.67
N LYS A 27 -4.65 2.59 3.15
CA LYS A 27 -5.84 2.42 4.00
C LYS A 27 -6.99 1.74 3.27
N SER A 28 -7.15 2.02 1.97
CA SER A 28 -8.19 1.41 1.14
C SER A 28 -7.96 -0.09 0.92
N LEU A 29 -6.72 -0.58 1.11
CA LEU A 29 -6.41 -2.00 1.00
C LEU A 29 -6.84 -2.81 2.23
N PHE A 30 -6.88 -2.23 3.43
CA PHE A 30 -7.35 -2.93 4.65
C PHE A 30 -8.73 -3.58 4.47
N PRO A 31 -9.81 -2.85 4.09
CA PRO A 31 -11.12 -3.45 3.94
C PRO A 31 -11.16 -4.49 2.81
N ALA A 32 -10.33 -4.35 1.77
CA ALA A 32 -10.23 -5.33 0.69
C ALA A 32 -9.56 -6.64 1.16
N ILE A 33 -8.47 -6.52 1.93
CA ILE A 33 -7.77 -7.66 2.55
C ILE A 33 -8.69 -8.37 3.55
N ASP A 34 -9.41 -7.61 4.39
CA ASP A 34 -10.34 -8.19 5.36
C ASP A 34 -11.55 -8.85 4.69
N ALA A 35 -12.11 -8.23 3.64
CA ALA A 35 -13.16 -8.85 2.84
C ALA A 35 -12.66 -10.15 2.17
N PHE A 36 -11.42 -10.17 1.67
CA PHE A 36 -10.81 -11.38 1.10
C PHE A 36 -10.65 -12.48 2.15
N ARG A 37 -10.19 -12.15 3.36
CA ARG A 37 -10.08 -13.10 4.48
C ARG A 37 -11.43 -13.68 4.87
N LEU A 38 -12.44 -12.82 5.04
CA LEU A 38 -13.79 -13.23 5.44
C LEU A 38 -14.48 -14.04 4.35
N GLY A 39 -14.28 -13.69 3.07
CA GLY A 39 -14.85 -14.39 1.92
C GLY A 39 -14.20 -15.74 1.65
N ALA A 40 -12.92 -15.92 1.97
CA ALA A 40 -12.19 -17.15 1.71
C ALA A 40 -12.44 -18.28 2.72
N GLN A 41 -12.73 -17.95 3.98
CA GLN A 41 -13.05 -18.94 5.01
C GLN A 41 -14.23 -19.87 4.63
N PRO A 42 -15.38 -19.38 4.13
CA PRO A 42 -16.49 -20.24 3.75
C PRO A 42 -16.21 -21.04 2.47
N THR A 43 -15.38 -20.54 1.53
CA THR A 43 -15.11 -21.24 0.26
C THR A 43 -14.37 -22.56 0.47
N SER A 44 -13.49 -22.63 1.48
CA SER A 44 -12.80 -23.88 1.87
C SER A 44 -13.74 -25.05 2.20
N ARG A 45 -14.94 -24.75 2.72
CA ARG A 45 -15.96 -25.74 3.05
C ARG A 45 -16.76 -26.22 1.84
N CYS A 46 -16.72 -25.47 0.74
CA CYS A 46 -17.42 -25.81 -0.50
C CYS A 46 -16.63 -26.80 -1.38
N PHE A 47 -15.36 -27.08 -1.09
CA PHE A 47 -14.54 -28.02 -1.88
C PHE A 47 -15.05 -29.45 -1.86
N GLY A 48 -15.81 -29.85 -0.84
CA GLY A 48 -16.51 -31.14 -0.80
C GLY A 48 -17.63 -31.30 -1.84
N PHE A 49 -18.02 -30.23 -2.56
CA PHE A 49 -19.09 -30.23 -3.55
C PHE A 49 -18.61 -30.16 -5.01
N ILE A 50 -17.29 -30.04 -5.25
CA ILE A 50 -16.74 -29.93 -6.61
C ILE A 50 -16.48 -31.34 -7.13
N GLU A 51 -17.40 -31.85 -7.96
CA GLU A 51 -17.18 -33.09 -8.72
C GLU A 51 -16.02 -32.90 -9.71
N GLY A 52 -14.92 -33.65 -9.55
CA GLY A 52 -13.89 -33.76 -10.60
C GLY A 52 -12.42 -33.78 -10.16
N GLY A 53 -12.11 -33.64 -8.86
CA GLY A 53 -10.74 -33.78 -8.32
C GLY A 53 -10.78 -34.33 -6.90
N SER A 54 -9.69 -34.94 -6.42
CA SER A 54 -9.65 -35.30 -5.00
C SER A 54 -9.80 -34.02 -4.17
N SER A 55 -10.68 -34.04 -3.17
CA SER A 55 -11.01 -32.87 -2.35
C SER A 55 -9.77 -32.19 -1.75
N ASP A 56 -8.70 -32.96 -1.56
CA ASP A 56 -7.46 -32.53 -0.91
C ASP A 56 -6.57 -31.72 -1.86
N GLU A 57 -6.49 -32.09 -3.15
CA GLU A 57 -5.71 -31.35 -4.15
C GLU A 57 -6.32 -29.97 -4.43
N VAL A 58 -7.64 -29.90 -4.53
CA VAL A 58 -8.36 -28.63 -4.75
C VAL A 58 -8.25 -27.73 -3.52
N ALA A 59 -8.36 -28.29 -2.31
CA ALA A 59 -8.17 -27.55 -1.07
C ALA A 59 -6.73 -27.01 -0.93
N ALA A 60 -5.73 -27.82 -1.29
CA ALA A 60 -4.33 -27.41 -1.27
C ALA A 60 -4.04 -26.28 -2.27
N ALA A 61 -4.48 -26.43 -3.52
CA ALA A 61 -4.30 -25.40 -4.56
C ALA A 61 -5.00 -24.09 -4.19
N TYR A 62 -6.21 -24.16 -3.61
CA TYR A 62 -6.90 -22.98 -3.11
C TYR A 62 -6.16 -22.32 -1.96
N GLN A 63 -5.65 -23.09 -1.00
CA GLN A 63 -4.91 -22.56 0.13
C GLN A 63 -3.63 -21.86 -0.32
N GLU A 64 -2.92 -22.42 -1.30
CA GLU A 64 -1.74 -21.81 -1.91
C GLU A 64 -2.10 -20.48 -2.60
N PHE A 65 -3.15 -20.47 -3.43
CA PHE A 65 -3.65 -19.26 -4.07
C PHE A 65 -4.05 -18.18 -3.05
N TYR A 66 -4.79 -18.57 -2.00
CA TYR A 66 -5.22 -17.68 -0.92
C TYR A 66 -4.02 -17.06 -0.20
N ASN A 67 -3.05 -17.87 0.19
CA ASN A 67 -1.83 -17.40 0.86
C ASN A 67 -1.02 -16.48 -0.04
N GLY A 68 -0.88 -16.81 -1.32
CA GLY A 68 -0.19 -15.98 -2.31
C GLY A 68 -0.86 -14.61 -2.48
N MET A 69 -2.19 -14.59 -2.64
CA MET A 69 -2.95 -13.36 -2.75
C MET A 69 -2.85 -12.49 -1.50
N LEU A 70 -2.95 -13.07 -0.30
CA LEU A 70 -2.75 -12.34 0.95
C LEU A 70 -1.34 -11.74 1.05
N SER A 71 -0.32 -12.50 0.69
CA SER A 71 1.07 -12.02 0.68
C SER A 71 1.23 -10.84 -0.27
N HIS A 72 0.71 -10.93 -1.50
CA HIS A 72 0.79 -9.84 -2.48
C HIS A 72 0.05 -8.57 -2.04
N MET A 73 -1.14 -8.71 -1.45
CA MET A 73 -1.89 -7.53 -0.96
C MET A 73 -1.18 -6.86 0.23
N SER A 74 -0.60 -7.66 1.14
CA SER A 74 0.17 -7.14 2.27
C SER A 74 1.43 -6.40 1.79
N LEU A 75 2.19 -6.98 0.85
CA LEU A 75 3.36 -6.33 0.25
C LEU A 75 3.03 -4.99 -0.42
N ARG A 76 1.88 -4.91 -1.10
CA ARG A 76 1.42 -3.65 -1.73
C ARG A 76 1.03 -2.60 -0.69
N GLN A 77 0.40 -3.03 0.40
CA GLN A 77 0.07 -2.15 1.51
C GLN A 77 1.34 -1.58 2.15
N ASP A 78 2.31 -2.43 2.49
CA ASP A 78 3.59 -2.03 3.07
C ASP A 78 4.33 -1.03 2.16
N ALA A 79 4.39 -1.32 0.85
CA ALA A 79 5.04 -0.43 -0.12
C ALA A 79 4.36 0.95 -0.21
N LEU A 80 3.03 1.03 -0.11
CA LEU A 80 2.30 2.30 -0.11
C LEU A 80 2.51 3.08 1.20
N GLU A 81 2.56 2.39 2.34
CA GLU A 81 2.88 3.01 3.63
C GLU A 81 4.30 3.57 3.66
N ASP A 82 5.27 2.82 3.13
CA ASP A 82 6.65 3.26 3.07
C ASP A 82 6.84 4.43 2.09
N CYS A 83 6.17 4.39 0.94
CA CYS A 83 6.11 5.54 0.02
C CYS A 83 5.54 6.79 0.71
N SER A 84 4.44 6.65 1.45
CA SER A 84 3.86 7.74 2.24
C SER A 84 4.86 8.31 3.25
N LYS A 85 5.52 7.45 4.05
CA LYS A 85 6.53 7.86 5.04
C LYS A 85 7.71 8.59 4.40
N MET A 86 8.22 8.09 3.26
CA MET A 86 9.32 8.73 2.53
C MET A 86 8.94 10.10 2.01
N LEU A 87 7.73 10.25 1.46
CA LEU A 87 7.22 11.53 0.96
C LEU A 87 6.98 12.54 2.09
N GLN A 88 6.44 12.11 3.24
CA GLN A 88 6.30 12.97 4.43
C GLN A 88 7.65 13.39 4.99
N THR A 89 8.60 12.47 5.06
CA THR A 89 9.97 12.77 5.51
C THR A 89 10.63 13.78 4.58
N SER A 90 10.45 13.60 3.26
CA SER A 90 10.95 14.54 2.26
C SER A 90 10.30 15.90 2.42
N ALA A 91 8.96 15.97 2.51
CA ALA A 91 8.23 17.22 2.72
C ALA A 91 8.68 17.95 4.00
N ARG A 92 8.92 17.21 5.08
CA ARG A 92 9.45 17.75 6.33
C ARG A 92 10.87 18.29 6.18
N ASN A 93 11.75 17.55 5.50
CA ASN A 93 13.11 18.03 5.23
C ASN A 93 13.11 19.32 4.39
N TYR A 94 12.16 19.47 3.47
CA TYR A 94 11.94 20.72 2.73
C TYR A 94 11.37 21.84 3.60
N SER A 95 10.45 21.56 4.54
CA SER A 95 9.90 22.59 5.44
C SER A 95 10.89 23.06 6.50
N ASP A 96 11.70 22.14 7.02
CA ASP A 96 12.70 22.41 8.08
C ASP A 96 13.95 23.11 7.50
N ALA A 97 14.12 23.12 6.17
CA ALA A 97 15.14 23.86 5.45
C ALA A 97 14.71 25.32 5.18
N GLU A 98 14.89 26.22 6.15
CA GLU A 98 14.85 27.67 5.92
C GLU A 98 15.97 28.16 4.95
N PRO A 99 15.86 29.36 4.32
CA PRO A 99 16.12 29.59 2.89
C PRO A 99 17.60 29.85 2.53
N ALA A 100 18.53 28.93 2.81
CA ALA A 100 19.94 29.20 2.53
C ALA A 100 20.85 28.02 2.18
N LYS A 101 20.34 26.80 1.93
CA LYS A 101 21.21 25.74 1.41
C LYS A 101 20.60 25.05 0.19
N PRO A 102 21.11 25.31 -1.02
CA PRO A 102 20.81 24.43 -2.15
C PRO A 102 21.17 23.01 -1.73
N LEU A 103 20.24 22.08 -1.96
CA LEU A 103 20.47 20.65 -1.83
C LEU A 103 21.77 20.30 -2.55
N ARG A 104 22.71 19.67 -1.82
CA ARG A 104 23.87 19.01 -2.44
C ARG A 104 23.40 17.79 -3.22
#